data_AF-A0AAD9V0A2-F1
#
_entry.id   AF-A0AAD9V0A2-F1
#
_cell.length_a   1.000
_cell.length_b   1.000
_cell.length_c   1.000
_cell.angle_alpha   90.00
_cell.angle_beta   90.00
_cell.angle_gamma   90.00
#
_symmetry.space_group_name_H-M   'P 1'
#
loop_
_entity.id
_entity.type
_entity.pdbx_description
1 polymer ?
#
loop_
_entity_poly.entity_id
_entity_poly.type
_entity_poly.pdbx_seq_one_letter_code
_entity_poly.pdbx_strand_id
1 'polypeptide(L)'
;MAAELLGRVAYRFIGISVGLGMGGLLIYKNAAEVFPHETCKRITALKTEEEPSRYVEVPERCKTQFDEVAKKFGLENTDKISLFLNRGAYPISSGSPSFPNGAVMGLPKWFLFENDIDIEKAGITFQGRDIKWDSELGVMIKDCLLPTDDMIAFAIGHELSRIQRLDYLAINSVLAPTWLYLTFRVVNATPRLLKLNTLFDVILKLLLCRMSYLCYKLTNAHLYHKVCHDADDVSAKCEPRMLQGGVDLLSKRIQLNLIVRRLLGREGKEFYTKEGNEIESSLYPLLTERLKKLKALQGKSSGVTHKHRSSLNEFLSDLYYILRIELNNTAPRDSEDITKDDHLQMSRTEEAGVFCSFQQKYSQELKQETLIFSISQFYQQAVSEGEKTNRLSKAKLCLTSLTLSAVSRERFCRQGYSSQTC
;
A
#
# COMPACT_ATOMS: atom_id res chain seq x y z
N MET A 1 -6.66 -26.81 42.61
CA MET A 1 -6.82 -27.69 41.43
C MET A 1 -7.70 -27.09 40.33
N ALA A 2 -8.97 -26.73 40.58
CA ALA A 2 -9.86 -26.20 39.52
C ALA A 2 -9.34 -24.90 38.86
N ALA A 3 -8.83 -23.95 39.65
CA ALA A 3 -8.28 -22.68 39.14
C ALA A 3 -7.02 -22.87 38.27
N GLU A 4 -6.12 -23.79 38.64
CA GLU A 4 -4.92 -24.12 37.85
C GLU A 4 -5.26 -24.87 36.56
N LEU A 5 -6.32 -25.69 36.59
CA LEU A 5 -6.83 -26.37 35.40
C LEU A 5 -7.43 -25.33 34.43
N LEU A 6 -8.25 -24.41 34.95
CA LEU A 6 -8.83 -23.30 34.19
C LEU A 6 -7.75 -22.41 33.56
N GLY A 7 -6.71 -22.06 34.31
CA GLY A 7 -5.58 -21.28 33.80
C GLY A 7 -4.82 -21.98 32.67
N ARG A 8 -4.61 -23.30 32.76
CA ARG A 8 -3.98 -24.08 31.70
C ARG A 8 -4.85 -24.20 30.45
N VAL A 9 -6.15 -24.38 30.61
CA VAL A 9 -7.11 -24.42 29.49
C VAL A 9 -7.17 -23.05 28.79
N ALA A 10 -7.28 -21.96 29.56
CA ALA A 10 -7.29 -20.61 29.02
C ALA A 10 -6.00 -20.28 28.25
N TYR A 11 -4.83 -20.64 28.78
CA TYR A 11 -3.56 -20.45 28.08
C TYR A 11 -3.49 -21.20 26.75
N ARG A 12 -3.94 -22.46 26.72
CA ARG A 12 -4.00 -23.25 25.48
C ARG A 12 -4.95 -22.63 24.47
N PHE A 13 -6.12 -22.16 24.91
CA PHE A 13 -7.08 -21.50 24.05
C PHE A 13 -6.48 -20.24 23.41
N ILE A 14 -5.86 -19.35 24.20
CA ILE A 14 -5.22 -18.13 23.69
C ILE A 14 -4.09 -18.50 22.72
N GLY A 15 -3.27 -19.52 23.03
CA GLY A 15 -2.21 -19.99 22.13
C GLY A 15 -2.74 -20.47 20.77
N ILE A 16 -3.85 -21.21 20.76
CA ILE A 16 -4.53 -21.63 19.54
C ILE A 16 -5.08 -20.41 18.78
N SER A 17 -5.74 -19.47 19.48
CA SER A 17 -6.26 -18.24 18.86
C SER A 17 -5.15 -17.40 18.22
N VAL A 18 -3.99 -17.27 18.88
CA VAL A 18 -2.82 -16.58 18.30
C VAL A 18 -2.28 -17.34 17.10
N GLY A 19 -2.19 -18.67 17.16
CA GLY A 19 -1.78 -19.50 16.01
C GLY A 19 -2.69 -19.31 14.80
N LEU A 20 -4.01 -19.32 15.01
CA LEU A 20 -5.01 -19.02 13.96
C LEU A 20 -4.86 -17.58 13.44
N GLY A 21 -4.66 -16.62 14.33
CA GLY A 21 -4.43 -15.21 13.96
C GLY A 21 -3.16 -15.01 13.13
N MET A 22 -2.07 -15.70 13.47
CA MET A 22 -0.83 -15.68 12.67
C MET A 22 -1.05 -16.26 11.28
N GLY A 23 -1.71 -17.42 11.18
CA GLY A 23 -2.04 -18.03 9.89
C GLY A 23 -2.94 -17.14 9.03
N GLY A 24 -3.97 -16.55 9.64
CA GLY A 24 -4.87 -15.60 8.98
C GLY A 24 -4.14 -14.34 8.49
N LEU A 25 -3.27 -13.75 9.31
CA LEU A 25 -2.46 -12.57 8.92
C LEU A 25 -1.50 -12.89 7.76
N LEU A 26 -0.87 -14.06 7.79
CA LEU A 26 0.01 -14.52 6.73
C LEU A 26 -0.76 -14.64 5.42
N ILE A 27 -1.92 -15.32 5.43
CA ILE A 27 -2.76 -15.46 4.23
C ILE A 27 -3.25 -14.09 3.74
N TYR A 28 -3.78 -13.25 4.64
CA TYR A 28 -4.30 -11.92 4.29
C TYR A 28 -3.24 -11.03 3.63
N LYS A 29 -2.02 -10.97 4.20
CA LYS A 29 -0.93 -10.15 3.67
C LYS A 29 -0.42 -10.64 2.32
N ASN A 30 -0.43 -11.95 2.09
CA ASN A 30 0.09 -12.55 0.85
C ASN A 30 -0.98 -12.71 -0.23
N ALA A 31 -2.28 -12.59 0.10
CA ALA A 31 -3.36 -12.82 -0.86
C ALA A 31 -3.22 -11.93 -2.11
N ALA A 32 -2.87 -10.66 -1.92
CA ALA A 32 -2.66 -9.72 -3.02
C ALA A 32 -1.49 -10.12 -3.92
N GLU A 33 -0.43 -10.62 -3.31
CA GLU A 33 0.84 -10.94 -3.98
C GLU A 33 0.79 -12.29 -4.69
N VAL A 34 0.02 -13.24 -4.15
CA VAL A 34 -0.19 -14.56 -4.75
C VAL A 34 -1.26 -14.50 -5.84
N PHE A 35 -2.33 -13.73 -5.67
CA PHE A 35 -3.44 -13.64 -6.62
C PHE A 35 -3.70 -12.20 -7.06
N PRO A 36 -2.72 -11.54 -7.72
CA PRO A 36 -2.79 -10.10 -8.02
C PRO A 36 -3.93 -9.73 -8.97
N HIS A 37 -4.32 -10.64 -9.87
CA HIS A 37 -5.44 -10.45 -10.78
C HIS A 37 -6.80 -10.41 -10.06
N GLU A 38 -7.04 -11.35 -9.14
CA GLU A 38 -8.32 -11.51 -8.45
C GLU A 38 -8.52 -10.52 -7.30
N THR A 39 -7.43 -10.00 -6.76
CA THR A 39 -7.45 -9.08 -5.62
C THR A 39 -7.20 -7.65 -6.08
N CYS A 40 -5.97 -7.31 -6.46
CA CYS A 40 -5.58 -5.95 -6.82
C CYS A 40 -6.34 -5.47 -8.06
N LYS A 41 -6.18 -6.15 -9.21
CA LYS A 41 -6.78 -5.71 -10.48
C LYS A 41 -8.31 -5.68 -10.41
N ARG A 42 -8.94 -6.73 -9.88
CA ARG A 42 -10.41 -6.81 -9.79
C ARG A 42 -11.04 -5.68 -8.97
N ILE A 43 -10.39 -5.28 -7.87
CA ILE A 43 -10.91 -4.24 -6.94
C ILE A 43 -10.61 -2.84 -7.46
N THR A 44 -9.43 -2.65 -8.06
CA THR A 44 -8.90 -1.31 -8.34
C THR A 44 -9.04 -0.87 -9.79
N ALA A 45 -9.27 -1.79 -10.71
CA ALA A 45 -9.36 -1.47 -12.12
C ALA A 45 -10.52 -0.51 -12.44
N LEU A 46 -10.24 0.40 -13.36
CA LEU A 46 -11.21 1.26 -14.00
C LEU A 46 -12.04 0.41 -14.97
N LYS A 47 -13.36 0.50 -14.81
CA LYS A 47 -14.34 -0.24 -15.60
C LYS A 47 -15.07 0.76 -16.49
N THR A 48 -15.48 0.33 -17.66
CA THR A 48 -16.25 1.17 -18.59
C THR A 48 -17.64 1.45 -18.01
N GLU A 49 -18.19 2.64 -18.28
CA GLU A 49 -19.52 3.03 -17.81
C GLU A 49 -20.63 2.21 -18.50
N GLU A 50 -20.44 1.89 -19.78
CA GLU A 50 -21.37 1.11 -20.60
C GLU A 50 -21.42 -0.37 -20.17
N GLU A 51 -20.28 -0.94 -19.78
CA GLU A 51 -20.15 -2.35 -19.39
C GLU A 51 -19.28 -2.50 -18.12
N PRO A 52 -19.88 -2.64 -16.92
CA PRO A 52 -19.15 -2.80 -15.66
C PRO A 52 -18.32 -4.09 -15.55
N SER A 53 -18.44 -5.00 -16.51
CA SER A 53 -17.63 -6.21 -16.66
C SER A 53 -16.34 -5.96 -17.44
N ARG A 54 -16.26 -4.91 -18.27
CA ARG A 54 -15.12 -4.62 -19.13
C ARG A 54 -14.21 -3.55 -18.52
N TYR A 55 -12.90 -3.79 -18.62
CA TYR A 55 -11.88 -2.84 -18.17
C TYR A 55 -11.58 -1.81 -19.26
N VAL A 56 -11.29 -0.58 -18.85
CA VAL A 56 -10.80 0.45 -19.78
C VAL A 56 -9.41 0.05 -20.27
N GLU A 57 -9.21 0.15 -21.59
CA GLU A 57 -7.96 -0.23 -22.23
C GLU A 57 -6.85 0.77 -21.87
N VAL A 58 -5.64 0.24 -21.66
CA VAL A 58 -4.46 1.05 -21.35
C VAL A 58 -4.01 1.77 -22.63
N PRO A 59 -3.77 3.09 -22.60
CA PRO A 59 -3.28 3.82 -23.77
C PRO A 59 -1.99 3.24 -24.33
N GLU A 60 -1.86 3.23 -25.66
CA GLU A 60 -0.65 2.72 -26.33
C GLU A 60 0.62 3.43 -25.86
N ARG A 61 0.53 4.74 -25.62
CA ARG A 61 1.59 5.55 -25.01
C ARG A 61 2.14 4.94 -23.72
N CYS A 62 1.27 4.47 -22.83
CA CYS A 62 1.67 3.83 -21.57
C CYS A 62 2.32 2.45 -21.80
N LYS A 63 1.84 1.69 -22.78
CA LYS A 63 2.43 0.40 -23.16
C LYS A 63 3.83 0.57 -23.74
N THR A 64 4.01 1.54 -24.63
CA THR A 64 5.32 1.89 -25.20
C THR A 64 6.31 2.30 -24.11
N GLN A 65 5.92 3.19 -23.18
CA GLN A 65 6.78 3.56 -22.06
C GLN A 65 7.08 2.35 -21.15
N PHE A 66 6.12 1.44 -20.97
CA PHE A 66 6.36 0.21 -20.22
C PHE A 66 7.42 -0.67 -20.87
N ASP A 67 7.32 -0.95 -22.17
CA ASP A 67 8.27 -1.80 -22.88
C ASP A 67 9.68 -1.18 -22.89
N GLU A 68 9.78 0.13 -23.10
CA GLU A 68 11.04 0.87 -23.02
C GLU A 68 11.70 0.77 -21.65
N VAL A 69 10.95 1.08 -20.59
CA VAL A 69 11.48 1.06 -19.22
C VAL A 69 11.78 -0.37 -18.78
N ALA A 70 10.92 -1.35 -19.09
CA ALA A 70 11.14 -2.74 -18.72
C ALA A 70 12.42 -3.32 -19.36
N LYS A 71 12.71 -2.95 -20.62
CA LYS A 71 13.97 -3.31 -21.28
C LYS A 71 15.19 -2.73 -20.56
N LYS A 72 15.10 -1.50 -20.06
CA LYS A 72 16.19 -0.84 -19.32
C LYS A 72 16.41 -1.44 -17.93
N PHE A 73 15.34 -1.94 -17.31
CA PHE A 73 15.42 -2.71 -16.07
C PHE A 73 15.93 -4.13 -16.29
N GLY A 74 16.13 -4.58 -17.54
CA GLY A 74 16.63 -5.91 -17.85
C GLY A 74 15.64 -7.04 -17.51
N LEU A 75 14.33 -6.75 -17.55
CA LEU A 75 13.31 -7.74 -17.23
C LEU A 75 13.17 -8.79 -18.34
N GLU A 76 13.36 -10.06 -17.97
CA GLU A 76 13.21 -11.20 -18.91
C GLU A 76 11.76 -11.69 -19.04
N ASN A 77 10.91 -11.45 -18.03
CA ASN A 77 9.53 -11.96 -17.95
C ASN A 77 8.50 -10.82 -17.96
N THR A 78 8.57 -9.92 -18.95
CA THR A 78 7.63 -8.79 -19.09
C THR A 78 6.21 -9.24 -19.44
N ASP A 79 6.08 -10.39 -20.10
CA ASP A 79 4.83 -11.07 -20.46
C ASP A 79 3.98 -11.44 -19.24
N LYS A 80 4.61 -11.64 -18.07
CA LYS A 80 3.92 -11.94 -16.81
C LYS A 80 3.41 -10.71 -16.06
N ILE A 81 3.59 -9.51 -16.62
CA ILE A 81 3.15 -8.26 -16.00
C ILE A 81 1.93 -7.74 -16.76
N SER A 82 0.76 -7.73 -16.11
CA SER A 82 -0.46 -7.20 -16.70
C SER A 82 -0.68 -5.74 -16.32
N LEU A 83 -0.65 -4.86 -17.32
CA LEU A 83 -1.02 -3.46 -17.17
C LEU A 83 -2.54 -3.30 -17.13
N PHE A 84 -3.02 -2.35 -16.31
CA PHE A 84 -4.40 -1.90 -16.30
C PHE A 84 -4.50 -0.45 -15.82
N LEU A 85 -5.62 0.21 -16.07
CA LEU A 85 -5.89 1.52 -15.47
C LEU A 85 -6.59 1.33 -14.13
N ASN A 86 -6.08 1.96 -13.08
CA ASN A 86 -6.68 1.97 -11.77
C ASN A 86 -7.53 3.24 -11.57
N ARG A 87 -8.48 3.18 -10.64
CA ARG A 87 -9.32 4.34 -10.29
C ARG A 87 -8.63 5.33 -9.33
N GLY A 88 -7.51 4.92 -8.74
CA GLY A 88 -6.74 5.72 -7.79
C GLY A 88 -5.96 6.85 -8.47
N ALA A 89 -5.40 7.71 -7.62
CA ALA A 89 -4.57 8.84 -8.07
C ALA A 89 -3.10 8.45 -8.28
N TYR A 90 -2.68 7.32 -7.72
CA TYR A 90 -1.30 6.84 -7.72
C TYR A 90 -1.18 5.54 -8.50
N PRO A 91 -0.02 5.28 -9.13
CA PRO A 91 0.32 3.95 -9.59
C PRO A 91 0.26 2.94 -8.44
N ILE A 92 -0.14 1.72 -8.76
CA ILE A 92 -0.15 0.59 -7.81
C ILE A 92 0.43 -0.63 -8.48
N SER A 93 1.03 -1.52 -7.71
CA SER A 93 1.47 -2.82 -8.18
C SER A 93 1.28 -3.88 -7.11
N SER A 94 1.12 -5.12 -7.56
CA SER A 94 1.09 -6.29 -6.69
C SER A 94 1.50 -7.54 -7.46
N GLY A 95 2.05 -8.52 -6.74
CA GLY A 95 2.63 -9.72 -7.29
C GLY A 95 4.09 -9.52 -7.71
N SER A 96 4.63 -10.54 -8.34
CA SER A 96 6.00 -10.51 -8.87
C SER A 96 6.08 -11.29 -10.17
N PRO A 97 6.84 -10.83 -11.18
CA PRO A 97 7.08 -11.61 -12.40
C PRO A 97 7.77 -12.96 -12.11
N SER A 98 8.36 -13.14 -10.92
CA SER A 98 8.95 -14.40 -10.47
C SER A 98 7.90 -15.43 -10.02
N PHE A 99 6.66 -15.02 -9.77
CA PHE A 99 5.59 -15.92 -9.31
C PHE A 99 4.79 -16.50 -10.49
N PRO A 100 4.17 -17.68 -10.32
CA PRO A 100 3.38 -18.31 -11.39
C PRO A 100 2.22 -17.45 -11.89
N ASN A 101 1.58 -16.68 -11.00
CA ASN A 101 0.47 -15.79 -11.33
C ASN A 101 0.92 -14.40 -11.79
N GLY A 102 2.23 -14.19 -11.95
CA GLY A 102 2.81 -12.94 -12.43
C GLY A 102 2.60 -11.75 -11.50
N ALA A 103 2.58 -10.57 -12.10
CA ALA A 103 2.33 -9.30 -11.42
C ALA A 103 1.29 -8.48 -12.19
N VAL A 104 0.66 -7.55 -11.48
CA VAL A 104 -0.21 -6.54 -12.09
C VAL A 104 0.31 -5.15 -11.75
N MET A 105 0.18 -4.23 -12.69
CA MET A 105 0.52 -2.82 -12.50
C MET A 105 -0.64 -1.96 -12.95
N GLY A 106 -1.21 -1.22 -11.99
CA GLY A 106 -2.29 -0.29 -12.20
C GLY A 106 -1.75 1.12 -12.39
N LEU A 107 -2.01 1.73 -13.53
CA LEU A 107 -1.68 3.13 -13.83
C LEU A 107 -2.89 4.01 -13.53
N PRO A 108 -2.71 5.23 -13.00
CA PRO A 108 -3.85 6.04 -12.58
C PRO A 108 -4.66 6.55 -13.77
N LYS A 109 -5.98 6.71 -13.60
CA LYS A 109 -6.92 7.13 -14.67
C LYS A 109 -6.48 8.38 -15.44
N TRP A 110 -5.82 9.33 -14.78
CA TRP A 110 -5.40 10.58 -15.40
C TRP A 110 -4.28 10.43 -16.45
N PHE A 111 -3.66 9.25 -16.55
CA PHE A 111 -2.78 8.91 -17.69
C PHE A 111 -3.52 8.77 -19.02
N LEU A 112 -4.86 8.75 -19.00
CA LEU A 112 -5.69 8.80 -20.20
C LEU A 112 -5.67 10.17 -20.90
N PHE A 113 -5.30 11.24 -20.20
CA PHE A 113 -5.37 12.58 -20.77
C PHE A 113 -4.17 12.83 -21.70
N GLU A 114 -4.45 13.10 -22.97
CA GLU A 114 -3.43 13.44 -23.97
C GLU A 114 -3.41 14.94 -24.24
N ASN A 115 -4.57 15.59 -24.17
CA ASN A 115 -4.72 17.01 -24.42
C ASN A 115 -5.64 17.68 -23.39
N ASP A 116 -5.59 19.01 -23.33
CA ASP A 116 -6.49 19.83 -22.50
C ASP A 116 -7.96 19.49 -22.70
N ILE A 117 -8.37 19.23 -23.96
CA ILE A 117 -9.75 18.89 -24.33
C ILE A 117 -10.24 17.62 -23.60
N ASP A 118 -9.35 16.65 -23.39
CA ASP A 118 -9.72 15.39 -22.71
C ASP A 118 -10.02 15.63 -21.24
N ILE A 119 -9.28 16.55 -20.61
CA ILE A 119 -9.47 16.96 -19.21
C ILE A 119 -10.81 17.69 -19.07
N GLU A 120 -11.12 18.59 -20.01
CA GLU A 120 -12.38 19.34 -20.00
C GLU A 120 -13.60 18.44 -20.16
N LYS A 121 -13.47 17.39 -20.99
CA LYS A 121 -14.52 16.37 -21.20
C LYS A 121 -14.61 15.33 -20.08
N ALA A 122 -13.63 15.27 -19.18
CA ALA A 122 -13.58 14.26 -18.11
C ALA A 122 -14.67 14.45 -17.03
N GLY A 123 -15.47 15.52 -17.09
CA GLY A 123 -16.57 15.77 -16.16
C GLY A 123 -16.10 16.06 -14.73
N ILE A 124 -14.92 16.67 -14.57
CA ILE A 124 -14.36 16.98 -13.24
C ILE A 124 -15.15 18.13 -12.63
N THR A 125 -15.84 17.86 -11.52
CA THR A 125 -16.63 18.85 -10.76
C THR A 125 -16.09 19.01 -9.34
N PHE A 126 -16.15 20.22 -8.81
CA PHE A 126 -15.82 20.53 -7.41
C PHE A 126 -17.06 20.98 -6.66
N GLN A 127 -17.46 20.22 -5.63
CA GLN A 127 -18.68 20.49 -4.85
C GLN A 127 -19.93 20.64 -5.74
N GLY A 128 -20.05 19.78 -6.77
CA GLY A 128 -21.17 19.81 -7.72
C GLY A 128 -21.16 20.99 -8.71
N ARG A 129 -20.09 21.79 -8.75
CA ARG A 129 -19.92 22.88 -9.71
C ARG A 129 -18.90 22.53 -10.78
N ASP A 130 -19.22 22.88 -12.02
CA ASP A 130 -18.30 22.77 -13.15
C ASP A 130 -17.15 23.77 -13.03
N ILE A 131 -15.99 23.36 -13.51
CA ILE A 131 -14.78 24.18 -13.53
C ILE A 131 -14.82 25.06 -14.78
N LYS A 132 -14.61 26.36 -14.60
CA LYS A 132 -14.33 27.26 -15.73
C LYS A 132 -12.91 26.98 -16.23
N TRP A 133 -12.77 26.16 -17.25
CA TRP A 133 -11.47 25.71 -17.76
C TRP A 133 -10.59 26.82 -18.32
N ASP A 134 -11.19 27.92 -18.78
CA ASP A 134 -10.48 29.13 -19.25
C ASP A 134 -10.00 30.05 -18.12
N SER A 135 -10.38 29.79 -16.87
CA SER A 135 -9.90 30.56 -15.73
C SER A 135 -8.43 30.21 -15.41
N GLU A 136 -7.71 31.11 -14.74
CA GLU A 136 -6.34 30.87 -14.26
C GLU A 136 -6.25 29.56 -13.46
N LEU A 137 -7.25 29.31 -12.61
CA LEU A 137 -7.39 28.06 -11.86
C LEU A 137 -7.58 26.84 -12.76
N GLY A 138 -8.45 26.95 -13.77
CA GLY A 138 -8.70 25.90 -14.74
C GLY A 138 -7.43 25.53 -15.50
N VAL A 139 -6.68 26.52 -15.95
CA VAL A 139 -5.37 26.33 -16.62
C VAL A 139 -4.36 25.63 -15.71
N MET A 140 -4.26 26.04 -14.44
CA MET A 140 -3.38 25.37 -13.48
C MET A 140 -3.77 23.90 -13.23
N ILE A 141 -5.06 23.60 -13.16
CA ILE A 141 -5.56 22.23 -12.99
C ILE A 141 -5.25 21.39 -14.23
N LYS A 142 -5.45 21.95 -15.43
CA LYS A 142 -5.13 21.28 -16.69
C LYS A 142 -3.65 20.91 -16.76
N ASP A 143 -2.76 21.85 -16.47
CA ASP A 143 -1.32 21.57 -16.45
C ASP A 143 -0.96 20.49 -15.41
N CYS A 144 -1.54 20.54 -14.20
CA CYS A 144 -1.27 19.53 -13.17
C CYS A 144 -1.76 18.11 -13.53
N LEU A 145 -2.84 18.00 -14.30
CA LEU A 145 -3.45 16.72 -14.67
C LEU A 145 -2.91 16.14 -15.97
N LEU A 146 -2.24 16.93 -16.80
CA LEU A 146 -1.68 16.46 -18.07
C LEU A 146 -0.33 15.74 -17.85
N PRO A 147 -0.24 14.41 -18.06
CA PRO A 147 1.00 13.66 -17.87
C PRO A 147 1.95 13.81 -19.06
N THR A 148 3.24 13.98 -18.76
CA THR A 148 4.33 13.85 -19.76
C THR A 148 4.83 12.41 -19.85
N ASP A 149 5.51 12.07 -20.95
CA ASP A 149 6.05 10.70 -21.14
C ASP A 149 7.07 10.35 -20.07
N ASP A 150 7.85 11.33 -19.65
CA ASP A 150 8.83 11.21 -18.60
C ASP A 150 8.19 10.91 -17.24
N MET A 151 7.04 11.53 -16.93
CA MET A 151 6.27 11.25 -15.72
C MET A 151 5.73 9.81 -15.73
N ILE A 152 5.22 9.34 -16.88
CA ILE A 152 4.73 7.98 -17.06
C ILE A 152 5.87 6.98 -16.92
N ALA A 153 7.01 7.23 -17.58
CA ALA A 153 8.20 6.39 -17.50
C ALA A 153 8.71 6.27 -16.06
N PHE A 154 8.82 7.40 -15.33
CA PHE A 154 9.22 7.38 -13.92
C PHE A 154 8.25 6.59 -13.04
N ALA A 155 6.94 6.78 -13.23
CA ALA A 155 5.91 6.07 -12.48
C ALA A 155 5.97 4.55 -12.72
N ILE A 156 6.16 4.14 -13.98
CA ILE A 156 6.34 2.73 -14.35
C ILE A 156 7.64 2.19 -13.73
N GLY A 157 8.75 2.91 -13.86
CA GLY A 157 10.04 2.51 -13.28
C GLY A 157 9.98 2.34 -11.76
N HIS A 158 9.23 3.21 -11.07
CA HIS A 158 8.99 3.11 -9.63
C HIS A 158 8.26 1.81 -9.28
N GLU A 159 7.15 1.50 -9.96
CA GLU A 159 6.37 0.28 -9.69
C GLU A 159 7.11 -0.99 -10.15
N LEU A 160 7.85 -0.95 -11.27
CA LEU A 160 8.73 -2.04 -11.72
C LEU A 160 9.82 -2.34 -10.70
N SER A 161 10.40 -1.31 -10.08
CA SER A 161 11.36 -1.50 -9.00
C SER A 161 10.74 -2.17 -7.79
N ARG A 162 9.45 -1.94 -7.50
CA ARG A 162 8.75 -2.52 -6.35
C ARG A 162 8.44 -4.01 -6.55
N ILE A 163 7.88 -4.40 -7.69
CA ILE A 163 7.50 -5.81 -7.97
C ILE A 163 8.70 -6.76 -8.09
N GLN A 164 9.91 -6.22 -8.34
CA GLN A 164 11.15 -6.98 -8.39
C GLN A 164 11.75 -7.24 -7.00
N ARG A 165 11.30 -6.54 -5.96
CA ARG A 165 11.83 -6.66 -4.60
C ARG A 165 11.22 -7.82 -3.82
N LEU A 166 11.67 -9.03 -4.17
CA LEU A 166 11.32 -10.25 -3.45
C LEU A 166 11.76 -10.22 -1.98
N ASP A 167 12.84 -9.50 -1.67
CA ASP A 167 13.35 -9.30 -0.32
C ASP A 167 12.33 -8.58 0.58
N TYR A 168 11.77 -7.48 0.09
CA TYR A 168 10.74 -6.73 0.80
C TYR A 168 9.46 -7.55 0.93
N LEU A 169 9.05 -8.21 -0.16
CA LEU A 169 7.87 -9.06 -0.16
C LEU A 169 7.96 -10.13 0.94
N ALA A 170 9.07 -10.87 1.01
CA ALA A 170 9.30 -11.87 2.04
C ALA A 170 9.22 -11.28 3.46
N ILE A 171 9.85 -10.13 3.72
CA ILE A 171 9.82 -9.47 5.03
C ILE A 171 8.40 -9.02 5.38
N ASN A 172 7.72 -8.31 4.48
CA ASN A 172 6.37 -7.79 4.70
C ASN A 172 5.35 -8.92 4.97
N SER A 173 5.54 -10.08 4.32
CA SER A 173 4.71 -11.27 4.51
C SER A 173 4.80 -11.87 5.92
N VAL A 174 6.01 -11.93 6.50
CA VAL A 174 6.23 -12.58 7.80
C VAL A 174 6.26 -11.62 8.99
N LEU A 175 6.38 -10.30 8.75
CA LEU A 175 6.51 -9.30 9.81
C LEU A 175 5.31 -9.33 10.76
N ALA A 176 4.09 -9.21 10.23
CA ALA A 176 2.87 -9.18 11.04
C ALA A 176 2.65 -10.45 11.89
N PRO A 177 2.70 -11.68 11.33
CA PRO A 177 2.52 -12.90 12.13
C PRO A 177 3.65 -13.09 13.15
N THR A 178 4.90 -12.77 12.80
CA THR A 178 6.02 -12.86 13.75
C THR A 178 5.86 -11.86 14.89
N TRP A 179 5.42 -10.64 14.60
CA TRP A 179 5.20 -9.61 15.61
C TRP A 179 4.09 -9.98 16.59
N LEU A 180 2.99 -10.55 16.08
CA LEU A 180 1.91 -11.06 16.91
C LEU A 180 2.39 -12.17 17.85
N TYR A 181 3.18 -13.12 17.34
CA TYR A 181 3.78 -14.18 18.14
C TYR A 181 4.69 -13.62 19.24
N LEU A 182 5.61 -12.72 18.89
CA LEU A 182 6.53 -12.12 19.85
C LEU A 182 5.78 -11.36 20.94
N THR A 183 4.74 -10.60 20.57
CA THR A 183 3.86 -9.90 21.52
C THR A 183 3.22 -10.88 22.50
N PHE A 184 2.63 -11.96 21.99
CA PHE A 184 2.04 -13.02 22.82
C PHE A 184 3.06 -13.64 23.77
N ARG A 185 4.30 -13.90 23.31
CA ARG A 185 5.35 -14.47 24.15
C ARG A 185 5.77 -13.52 25.27
N VAL A 186 5.95 -12.24 24.98
CA VAL A 186 6.33 -11.21 25.97
C VAL A 186 5.22 -11.04 27.00
N VAL A 187 3.98 -10.81 26.57
CA VAL A 187 2.81 -10.59 27.44
C VAL A 187 2.56 -11.77 28.39
N ASN A 188 2.82 -13.00 27.96
CA ASN A 188 2.70 -14.18 28.80
C ASN A 188 3.89 -14.43 29.73
N ALA A 189 5.07 -13.88 29.42
CA ALA A 189 6.23 -13.97 30.30
C ALA A 189 6.13 -12.96 31.47
N THR A 190 5.47 -11.81 31.26
CA THR A 190 5.34 -10.72 32.23
C THR A 190 4.91 -11.15 33.65
N PRO A 191 3.86 -11.97 33.84
CA PRO A 191 3.41 -12.36 35.19
C PRO A 191 4.45 -13.19 35.95
N ARG A 192 5.27 -13.97 35.23
CA ARG A 192 6.33 -14.80 35.83
C ARG A 192 7.49 -13.96 36.38
N LEU A 193 7.69 -12.77 35.79
CA LEU A 193 8.82 -11.91 36.11
C LEU A 193 8.48 -10.89 37.21
N LEU A 194 7.27 -10.32 37.20
CA LEU A 194 6.95 -9.15 38.02
C LEU A 194 6.06 -9.42 39.24
N LYS A 195 5.53 -10.65 39.42
CA LYS A 195 4.69 -11.07 40.57
C LYS A 195 3.71 -9.98 41.06
N LEU A 196 2.97 -9.37 40.13
CA LEU A 196 2.05 -8.26 40.40
C LEU A 196 0.68 -8.75 40.86
N ASN A 197 -0.07 -7.87 41.57
CA ASN A 197 -1.49 -8.06 41.82
C ASN A 197 -2.26 -8.16 40.49
N THR A 198 -3.32 -8.99 40.46
CA THR A 198 -4.07 -9.33 39.24
C THR A 198 -4.53 -8.13 38.42
N LEU A 199 -5.01 -7.06 39.08
CA LEU A 199 -5.46 -5.84 38.39
C LEU A 199 -4.31 -5.13 37.65
N PHE A 200 -3.16 -4.96 38.32
CA PHE A 200 -1.99 -4.34 37.72
C PHE A 200 -1.39 -5.20 36.60
N ASP A 201 -1.42 -6.53 36.74
CA ASP A 201 -1.00 -7.46 35.68
C ASP A 201 -1.86 -7.31 34.42
N VAL A 202 -3.19 -7.21 34.56
CA VAL A 202 -4.10 -6.99 33.42
C VAL A 202 -3.83 -5.64 32.74
N ILE A 203 -3.71 -4.56 33.52
CA ILE A 203 -3.40 -3.22 32.98
C ILE A 203 -2.06 -3.23 32.24
N LEU A 204 -1.03 -3.84 32.83
CA LEU A 204 0.29 -3.93 32.22
C LEU A 204 0.26 -4.72 30.90
N LYS A 205 -0.48 -5.82 30.83
CA LYS A 205 -0.64 -6.59 29.58
C LYS A 205 -1.32 -5.77 28.48
N LEU A 206 -2.37 -5.02 28.81
CA LEU A 206 -3.04 -4.14 27.85
C LEU A 206 -2.09 -3.04 27.34
N LEU A 207 -1.31 -2.44 28.24
CA LEU A 207 -0.28 -1.46 27.87
C LEU A 207 0.79 -2.08 26.97
N LEU A 208 1.29 -3.27 27.28
CA LEU A 208 2.27 -3.98 26.46
C LEU A 208 1.71 -4.31 25.06
N CYS A 209 0.46 -4.78 24.98
CA CYS A 209 -0.21 -5.01 23.69
C CYS A 209 -0.34 -3.71 22.89
N ARG A 210 -0.77 -2.61 23.52
CA ARG A 210 -0.92 -1.31 22.87
C ARG A 210 0.41 -0.77 22.37
N MET A 211 1.45 -0.80 23.21
CA MET A 211 2.79 -0.37 22.84
C MET A 211 3.38 -1.23 21.72
N SER A 212 3.22 -2.56 21.80
CA SER A 212 3.67 -3.46 20.75
C SER A 212 3.00 -3.17 19.41
N TYR A 213 1.69 -2.91 19.40
CA TYR A 213 0.97 -2.53 18.19
C TYR A 213 1.47 -1.20 17.60
N LEU A 214 1.72 -0.19 18.44
CA LEU A 214 2.29 1.08 17.98
C LEU A 214 3.69 0.88 17.38
N CYS A 215 4.56 0.10 18.04
CA CYS A 215 5.89 -0.23 17.51
C CYS A 215 5.82 -0.98 16.17
N TYR A 216 4.86 -1.90 16.02
CA TYR A 216 4.62 -2.57 14.73
C TYR A 216 4.19 -1.57 13.65
N LYS A 217 3.21 -0.70 13.93
CA LYS A 217 2.73 0.32 12.99
C LYS A 217 3.90 1.21 12.52
N LEU A 218 4.74 1.67 13.44
CA LEU A 218 5.93 2.46 13.16
C LEU A 218 6.94 1.71 12.29
N THR A 219 7.27 0.47 12.67
CA THR A 219 8.23 -0.36 11.94
C THR A 219 7.75 -0.66 10.53
N ASN A 220 6.46 -0.99 10.37
CA ASN A 220 5.85 -1.26 9.08
C ASN A 220 5.81 -0.01 8.19
N ALA A 221 5.48 1.16 8.76
CA ALA A 221 5.51 2.42 8.02
C ALA A 221 6.94 2.77 7.56
N HIS A 222 7.94 2.66 8.45
CA HIS A 222 9.32 2.93 8.10
C HIS A 222 9.86 1.98 7.02
N LEU A 223 9.52 0.69 7.11
CA LEU A 223 9.88 -0.29 6.08
C LEU A 223 9.25 0.08 4.72
N TYR A 224 7.98 0.46 4.72
CA TYR A 224 7.28 0.89 3.51
C TYR A 224 7.89 2.16 2.91
N HIS A 225 8.18 3.17 3.73
CA HIS A 225 8.81 4.42 3.30
C HIS A 225 10.17 4.16 2.66
N LYS A 226 10.98 3.30 3.27
CA LYS A 226 12.27 2.89 2.71
C LYS A 226 12.11 2.27 1.33
N VAL A 227 11.15 1.37 1.15
CA VAL A 227 10.90 0.71 -0.14
C VAL A 227 10.45 1.70 -1.20
N CYS A 228 9.57 2.64 -0.86
CA CYS A 228 9.16 3.70 -1.77
C CYS A 228 10.33 4.61 -2.17
N HIS A 229 11.21 4.97 -1.23
CA HIS A 229 12.40 5.77 -1.53
C HIS A 229 13.42 5.01 -2.37
N ASP A 230 13.68 3.74 -2.06
CA ASP A 230 14.55 2.89 -2.86
C ASP A 230 14.01 2.79 -4.31
N ALA A 231 12.69 2.65 -4.47
CA ALA A 231 12.04 2.59 -5.78
C ALA A 231 12.10 3.92 -6.55
N ASP A 232 11.92 5.07 -5.87
CA ASP A 232 12.15 6.40 -6.45
C ASP A 232 13.60 6.55 -6.92
N ASP A 233 14.55 6.12 -6.09
CA ASP A 233 15.97 6.18 -6.39
C ASP A 233 16.36 5.32 -7.59
N VAL A 234 15.85 4.09 -7.67
CA VAL A 234 16.11 3.16 -8.79
C VAL A 234 15.51 3.71 -10.08
N SER A 235 14.25 4.16 -10.03
CA SER A 235 13.57 4.76 -11.18
C SER A 235 14.31 6.01 -11.69
N ALA A 236 14.67 6.92 -10.79
CA ALA A 236 15.37 8.15 -11.14
C ALA A 236 16.78 7.92 -11.70
N LYS A 237 17.49 6.88 -11.24
CA LYS A 237 18.85 6.55 -11.72
C LYS A 237 18.85 5.80 -13.04
N CYS A 238 17.70 5.29 -13.49
CA CYS A 238 17.60 4.54 -14.74
C CYS A 238 17.92 5.41 -15.95
N GLU A 239 17.27 6.58 -16.09
CA GLU A 239 17.53 7.55 -17.16
C GLU A 239 17.34 9.00 -16.68
N PRO A 240 18.09 9.98 -17.24
CA PRO A 240 17.95 11.39 -16.86
C PRO A 240 16.53 11.94 -17.06
N ARG A 241 15.84 11.49 -18.11
CA ARG A 241 14.44 11.87 -18.38
C ARG A 241 13.50 11.40 -17.27
N MET A 242 13.73 10.22 -16.71
CA MET A 242 12.91 9.67 -15.62
C MET A 242 13.12 10.46 -14.32
N LEU A 243 14.34 10.93 -14.04
CA LEU A 243 14.58 11.82 -12.91
C LEU A 243 13.79 13.13 -13.05
N GLN A 244 13.80 13.74 -14.23
CA GLN A 244 13.00 14.94 -14.51
C GLN A 244 11.50 14.64 -14.39
N GLY A 245 11.04 13.54 -14.99
CA GLY A 245 9.67 13.07 -14.89
C GLY A 245 9.19 12.83 -13.46
N GLY A 246 10.04 12.31 -12.57
CA GLY A 246 9.72 12.15 -11.15
C GLY A 246 9.61 13.48 -10.39
N VAL A 247 10.48 14.44 -10.70
CA VAL A 247 10.39 15.80 -10.14
C VAL A 247 9.10 16.48 -10.59
N ASP A 248 8.75 16.36 -11.87
CA ASP A 248 7.54 16.96 -12.45
C ASP A 248 6.28 16.29 -11.91
N LEU A 249 6.27 14.95 -11.83
CA LEU A 249 5.18 14.15 -11.26
C LEU A 249 4.83 14.61 -9.84
N LEU A 250 5.84 14.67 -8.96
CA LEU A 250 5.62 15.06 -7.56
C LEU A 250 5.30 16.55 -7.42
N SER A 251 5.91 17.42 -8.24
CA SER A 251 5.64 18.87 -8.19
C SER A 251 4.21 19.18 -8.63
N LYS A 252 3.77 18.63 -9.76
CA LYS A 252 2.38 18.78 -10.26
C LYS A 252 1.38 18.19 -9.26
N ARG A 253 1.71 17.05 -8.65
CA ARG A 253 0.85 16.45 -7.62
C ARG A 253 0.70 17.33 -6.38
N ILE A 254 1.79 17.90 -5.87
CA ILE A 254 1.76 18.83 -4.73
C ILE A 254 0.94 20.08 -5.08
N GLN A 255 1.13 20.63 -6.28
CA GLN A 255 0.36 21.78 -6.74
C GLN A 255 -1.15 21.47 -6.82
N LEU A 256 -1.51 20.32 -7.40
CA LEU A 256 -2.90 19.86 -7.44
C LEU A 256 -3.48 19.71 -6.04
N ASN A 257 -2.74 19.09 -5.12
CA ASN A 257 -3.17 18.94 -3.72
C ASN A 257 -3.42 20.30 -3.06
N LEU A 258 -2.56 21.30 -3.30
CA LEU A 258 -2.75 22.67 -2.80
C LEU A 258 -3.97 23.37 -3.41
N ILE A 259 -4.22 23.17 -4.71
CA ILE A 259 -5.40 23.68 -5.40
C ILE A 259 -6.67 23.07 -4.80
N VAL A 260 -6.74 21.74 -4.72
CA VAL A 260 -7.88 21.00 -4.14
C VAL A 260 -8.11 21.42 -2.70
N ARG A 261 -7.04 21.57 -1.92
CA ARG A 261 -7.10 22.07 -0.54
C ARG A 261 -7.77 23.45 -0.44
N ARG A 262 -7.46 24.36 -1.36
CA ARG A 262 -8.08 25.70 -1.40
C ARG A 262 -9.53 25.63 -1.85
N LEU A 263 -9.82 24.83 -2.87
CA LEU A 263 -11.17 24.70 -3.43
C LEU A 263 -12.19 24.12 -2.45
N LEU A 264 -11.77 23.17 -1.63
CA LEU A 264 -12.63 22.52 -0.64
C LEU A 264 -12.73 23.32 0.68
N GLY A 265 -12.04 24.45 0.81
CA GLY A 265 -12.14 25.32 1.99
C GLY A 265 -11.76 24.62 3.29
N ARG A 266 -12.73 24.35 4.17
CA ARG A 266 -12.53 23.70 5.47
C ARG A 266 -12.24 22.20 5.32
N GLU A 267 -13.00 21.49 4.49
CA GLU A 267 -12.82 20.05 4.22
C GLU A 267 -11.44 19.77 3.64
N GLY A 268 -10.95 20.61 2.73
CA GLY A 268 -9.62 20.47 2.15
C GLY A 268 -8.50 20.48 3.20
N LYS A 269 -8.69 21.20 4.32
CA LYS A 269 -7.69 21.27 5.41
C LYS A 269 -7.57 19.95 6.18
N GLU A 270 -8.56 19.06 6.08
CA GLU A 270 -8.55 17.74 6.71
C GLU A 270 -7.78 16.72 5.87
N PHE A 271 -7.73 16.91 4.55
CA PHE A 271 -7.02 16.02 3.63
C PHE A 271 -5.58 16.44 3.36
N TYR A 272 -5.32 17.75 3.27
CA TYR A 272 -4.03 18.26 2.79
C TYR A 272 -3.38 19.27 3.74
N THR A 273 -2.07 19.11 3.95
CA THR A 273 -1.25 20.07 4.69
C THR A 273 -1.09 21.38 3.90
N LYS A 274 -0.60 22.43 4.56
CA LYS A 274 -0.26 23.71 3.91
C LYS A 274 0.83 23.58 2.83
N GLU A 275 1.57 22.47 2.85
CA GLU A 275 2.67 22.15 1.94
C GLU A 275 2.23 21.21 0.80
N GLY A 276 0.97 20.74 0.81
CA GLY A 276 0.42 19.86 -0.22
C GLY A 276 0.62 18.35 0.03
N ASN A 277 0.99 17.95 1.25
CA ASN A 277 1.05 16.54 1.65
C ASN A 277 -0.32 16.02 2.10
N GLU A 278 -0.61 14.74 1.88
CA GLU A 278 -1.80 14.08 2.46
C GLU A 278 -1.67 13.84 3.97
N ILE A 279 -2.67 14.23 4.75
CA ILE A 279 -2.65 14.15 6.22
C ILE A 279 -2.87 12.71 6.73
N GLU A 280 -3.76 11.94 6.11
CA GLU A 280 -4.05 10.56 6.56
C GLU A 280 -2.96 9.55 6.18
N SER A 281 -1.96 9.95 5.41
CA SER A 281 -1.03 9.05 4.74
C SER A 281 0.15 8.64 5.61
N SER A 282 -0.07 8.30 6.89
CA SER A 282 1.02 7.79 7.76
C SER A 282 1.74 6.56 7.20
N LEU A 283 1.10 5.85 6.25
CA LEU A 283 1.67 4.69 5.58
C LEU A 283 2.62 5.06 4.43
N TYR A 284 2.40 6.16 3.71
CA TYR A 284 3.25 6.56 2.57
C TYR A 284 4.21 7.67 2.96
N PRO A 285 5.40 7.74 2.34
CA PRO A 285 6.30 8.85 2.57
C PRO A 285 5.70 10.17 2.04
N LEU A 286 6.01 11.27 2.72
CA LEU A 286 5.52 12.60 2.37
C LEU A 286 5.96 12.98 0.95
N LEU A 287 5.06 13.54 0.15
CA LEU A 287 5.35 13.99 -1.21
C LEU A 287 6.49 15.01 -1.23
N THR A 288 6.49 15.95 -0.28
CA THR A 288 7.56 16.96 -0.17
C THR A 288 8.92 16.36 0.14
N GLU A 289 8.97 15.30 0.95
CA GLU A 289 10.22 14.60 1.27
C GLU A 289 10.74 13.84 0.05
N ARG A 290 9.87 13.10 -0.65
CA ARG A 290 10.22 12.42 -1.90
C ARG A 290 10.75 13.42 -2.94
N LEU A 291 10.06 14.54 -3.13
CA LEU A 291 10.47 15.59 -4.05
C LEU A 291 11.83 16.17 -3.69
N LYS A 292 12.09 16.41 -2.41
CA LYS A 292 13.39 16.90 -1.92
C LYS A 292 14.52 15.92 -2.24
N LYS A 293 14.29 14.60 -2.07
CA LYS A 293 15.27 13.56 -2.41
C LYS A 293 15.56 13.53 -3.92
N LEU A 294 14.53 13.57 -4.77
CA LEU A 294 14.71 13.62 -6.22
C LEU A 294 15.45 14.88 -6.68
N LYS A 295 15.09 16.07 -6.17
CA LYS A 295 15.82 17.31 -6.45
C LYS A 295 17.28 17.26 -6.00
N ALA A 296 17.56 16.59 -4.88
CA ALA A 296 18.93 16.37 -4.43
C ALA A 296 19.72 15.44 -5.38
N LEU A 297 19.08 14.44 -5.99
CA LEU A 297 19.70 13.62 -7.04
C LEU A 297 19.99 14.46 -8.29
N GLN A 298 19.07 15.33 -8.69
CA GLN A 298 19.24 16.26 -9.83
C GLN A 298 20.39 17.26 -9.60
N GLY A 299 20.55 17.75 -8.37
CA GLY A 299 21.70 18.58 -7.98
C GLY A 299 23.03 17.81 -7.96
N LYS A 300 23.01 16.52 -7.60
CA LYS A 300 24.20 15.65 -7.59
C LYS A 300 24.65 15.28 -9.00
N SER A 301 23.74 14.98 -9.92
CA SER A 301 24.05 14.79 -11.34
C SER A 301 24.58 16.07 -12.00
N SER A 302 24.26 17.24 -11.43
CA SER A 302 24.80 18.56 -11.81
C SER A 302 26.06 18.97 -11.03
N GLY A 303 26.62 18.08 -10.21
CA GLY A 303 27.92 18.25 -9.55
C GLY A 303 27.92 19.03 -8.24
N VAL A 304 27.36 18.48 -7.15
CA VAL A 304 27.80 18.77 -5.76
C VAL A 304 27.57 17.54 -4.86
N THR A 305 28.64 16.99 -4.30
CA THR A 305 28.59 15.89 -3.32
C THR A 305 28.24 16.41 -1.92
N HIS A 306 27.03 16.11 -1.42
CA HIS A 306 26.73 16.20 0.01
C HIS A 306 26.84 14.84 0.71
N LYS A 307 27.65 14.86 1.77
CA LYS A 307 27.96 13.76 2.70
C LYS A 307 26.71 13.26 3.42
N HIS A 308 26.44 11.96 3.33
CA HIS A 308 25.33 11.25 3.97
C HIS A 308 25.49 11.25 5.50
N ARG A 309 24.45 11.66 6.24
CA ARG A 309 24.42 11.72 7.72
C ARG A 309 23.52 10.60 8.26
N SER A 310 23.89 10.04 9.40
CA SER A 310 23.53 8.71 9.92
C SER A 310 22.03 8.43 10.17
N SER A 311 21.64 7.16 9.92
CA SER A 311 20.26 6.65 9.94
C SER A 311 19.56 6.57 11.32
N LEU A 312 20.25 6.94 12.40
CA LEU A 312 19.70 6.87 13.76
C LEU A 312 18.90 8.13 14.13
N ASN A 313 19.28 9.29 13.56
CA ASN A 313 18.56 10.55 13.79
C ASN A 313 17.27 10.65 12.96
N GLU A 314 17.23 10.03 11.78
CA GLU A 314 15.99 9.89 11.00
C GLU A 314 14.99 9.00 11.75
N PHE A 315 15.42 7.85 12.27
CA PHE A 315 14.57 6.98 13.07
C PHE A 315 13.96 7.71 14.29
N LEU A 316 14.76 8.51 15.01
CA LEU A 316 14.26 9.26 16.17
C LEU A 316 13.37 10.45 15.78
N SER A 317 13.62 11.09 14.64
CA SER A 317 12.77 12.15 14.09
C SER A 317 11.42 11.61 13.64
N ASP A 318 11.41 10.45 12.97
CA ASP A 318 10.19 9.77 12.54
C ASP A 318 9.38 9.26 13.74
N LEU A 319 10.08 8.72 14.75
CA LEU A 319 9.46 8.30 16.01
C LEU A 319 8.79 9.48 16.73
N TYR A 320 9.48 10.62 16.81
CA TYR A 320 8.96 11.85 17.39
C TYR A 320 7.75 12.39 16.62
N TYR A 321 7.80 12.38 15.29
CA TYR A 321 6.73 12.91 14.45
C TYR A 321 5.46 12.04 14.49
N ILE A 322 5.61 10.71 14.49
CA ILE A 322 4.45 9.81 14.55
C ILE A 322 3.83 9.80 15.96
N LEU A 323 4.65 9.89 17.02
CA LEU A 323 4.13 10.11 18.37
C LEU A 323 3.39 11.46 18.49
N ARG A 324 3.87 12.51 17.82
CA ARG A 324 3.23 13.83 17.80
C ARG A 324 1.88 13.83 17.08
N ILE A 325 1.75 13.13 15.94
CA ILE A 325 0.46 12.98 15.24
C ILE A 325 -0.56 12.27 16.13
N GLU A 326 -0.14 11.19 16.80
CA GLU A 326 -1.07 10.41 17.62
C GLU A 326 -1.46 11.12 18.92
N LEU A 327 -0.56 11.94 19.48
CA LEU A 327 -0.87 12.82 20.62
C LEU A 327 -1.81 13.98 20.22
N ASN A 328 -1.63 14.57 19.03
CA ASN A 328 -2.49 15.65 18.53
C ASN A 328 -3.90 15.15 18.14
N ASN A 329 -4.05 13.89 17.75
CA ASN A 329 -5.36 13.28 17.49
C ASN A 329 -6.15 12.96 18.77
N THR A 330 -5.51 13.00 19.95
CA THR A 330 -6.15 12.77 21.26
C THR A 330 -6.43 14.04 22.07
N ALA A 331 -5.98 15.21 21.61
CA ALA A 331 -6.26 16.48 22.29
C ALA A 331 -7.67 17.00 21.91
N PRO A 332 -8.49 17.46 22.87
CA PRO A 332 -9.73 18.17 22.55
C PRO A 332 -9.36 19.42 21.73
N ARG A 333 -9.95 19.55 20.54
CA ARG A 333 -9.75 20.73 19.69
C ARG A 333 -10.47 21.90 20.34
N ASP A 334 -9.72 22.87 20.82
CA ASP A 334 -10.26 24.14 21.31
C ASP A 334 -11.10 24.80 20.20
N SER A 335 -12.37 25.03 20.51
CA SER A 335 -13.29 25.81 19.70
C SER A 335 -12.94 27.28 19.84
N GLU A 336 -12.17 27.81 18.90
CA GLU A 336 -12.07 29.26 18.74
C GLU A 336 -13.33 29.79 18.06
N ASP A 337 -13.90 30.75 18.78
CA ASP A 337 -15.13 31.49 18.59
C ASP A 337 -15.08 32.34 17.30
N ILE A 338 -16.02 32.15 16.39
CA ILE A 338 -16.38 33.15 15.37
C ILE A 338 -17.89 33.28 15.36
N THR A 339 -18.32 34.43 15.86
CA THR A 339 -19.69 34.90 15.91
C THR A 339 -20.16 35.42 14.56
N LYS A 340 -21.42 35.08 14.27
CA LYS A 340 -22.46 35.74 13.44
C LYS A 340 -22.45 35.64 11.90
N ASP A 341 -23.64 35.23 11.47
CA ASP A 341 -24.36 35.44 10.20
C ASP A 341 -23.83 34.76 8.93
N ASP A 342 -24.38 33.57 8.65
CA ASP A 342 -25.45 33.49 7.63
C ASP A 342 -26.26 32.19 7.76
N HIS A 343 -27.57 32.39 7.80
CA HIS A 343 -28.60 31.34 7.73
C HIS A 343 -28.68 30.76 6.32
N LEU A 344 -28.57 29.43 6.17
CA LEU A 344 -29.48 28.66 5.31
C LEU A 344 -29.41 27.17 5.67
N GLN A 345 -30.53 26.63 6.14
CA GLN A 345 -30.76 25.19 6.33
C GLN A 345 -31.13 24.50 5.03
N MET A 346 -30.83 23.19 4.99
CA MET A 346 -31.48 22.12 4.20
C MET A 346 -31.34 22.16 2.67
N SER A 347 -30.59 21.20 2.13
CA SER A 347 -31.22 19.99 1.59
C SER A 347 -30.19 18.87 1.38
N ARG A 348 -30.60 17.67 1.80
CA ARG A 348 -29.95 16.39 1.54
C ARG A 348 -30.17 16.08 0.07
N THR A 349 -29.10 16.00 -0.71
CA THR A 349 -29.08 15.25 -1.96
C THR A 349 -27.79 14.45 -2.01
N GLU A 350 -27.99 13.13 -2.06
CA GLU A 350 -27.01 12.14 -2.44
C GLU A 350 -26.52 12.43 -3.86
N GLU A 351 -25.29 11.98 -4.17
CA GLU A 351 -24.64 12.03 -5.48
C GLU A 351 -24.09 13.38 -5.96
N ALA A 352 -22.95 13.82 -5.41
CA ALA A 352 -22.03 14.71 -6.15
C ALA A 352 -20.64 14.74 -5.51
N GLY A 353 -19.61 14.25 -6.21
CA GLY A 353 -18.22 14.49 -5.83
C GLY A 353 -17.20 13.40 -6.19
N VAL A 354 -17.27 12.82 -7.39
CA VAL A 354 -16.51 11.63 -7.86
C VAL A 354 -14.98 11.80 -7.86
N PHE A 355 -14.42 12.96 -7.53
CA PHE A 355 -12.95 13.11 -7.37
C PHE A 355 -12.51 13.29 -5.92
N CYS A 356 -13.34 13.92 -5.06
CA CYS A 356 -13.00 14.15 -3.66
C CYS A 356 -13.60 13.08 -2.72
N SER A 357 -14.82 12.62 -2.99
CA SER A 357 -15.40 11.46 -2.28
C SER A 357 -14.66 10.16 -2.62
N PHE A 358 -13.92 10.16 -3.73
CA PHE A 358 -13.18 8.99 -4.21
C PHE A 358 -11.90 8.74 -3.40
N GLN A 359 -11.12 9.76 -3.07
CA GLN A 359 -10.03 9.61 -2.08
C GLN A 359 -10.58 9.29 -0.67
N GLN A 360 -11.73 9.86 -0.33
CA GLN A 360 -12.40 9.74 0.97
C GLN A 360 -12.97 8.34 1.22
N LYS A 361 -13.45 7.65 0.17
CA LYS A 361 -13.97 6.27 0.24
C LYS A 361 -12.86 5.23 0.11
N TYR A 362 -11.81 5.47 -0.68
CA TYR A 362 -10.72 4.50 -0.89
C TYR A 362 -9.73 4.39 0.28
N SER A 363 -9.44 5.46 1.03
CA SER A 363 -8.63 5.41 2.27
C SER A 363 -9.33 4.61 3.40
N GLN A 364 -10.67 4.64 3.41
CA GLN A 364 -11.52 3.98 4.40
C GLN A 364 -11.87 2.53 4.00
N GLU A 365 -12.19 2.24 2.74
CA GLU A 365 -12.56 0.89 2.27
C GLU A 365 -11.38 -0.10 2.21
N LEU A 366 -10.15 0.38 2.03
CA LEU A 366 -8.95 -0.46 2.12
C LEU A 366 -8.62 -0.91 3.55
N LYS A 367 -9.31 -0.40 4.58
CA LYS A 367 -8.93 -0.65 5.97
C LYS A 367 -9.53 -1.87 6.64
N GLN A 368 -10.63 -2.50 6.20
CA GLN A 368 -11.00 -3.81 6.77
C GLN A 368 -12.21 -4.54 6.14
N GLU A 369 -13.20 -3.88 5.56
CA GLU A 369 -14.52 -4.53 5.47
C GLU A 369 -14.83 -5.27 4.15
N THR A 370 -14.34 -4.81 3.00
CA THR A 370 -14.72 -5.41 1.71
C THR A 370 -13.94 -6.70 1.39
N LEU A 371 -12.70 -6.84 1.88
CA LEU A 371 -11.88 -8.04 1.66
C LEU A 371 -12.30 -9.20 2.59
N ILE A 372 -12.79 -8.91 3.81
CA ILE A 372 -13.35 -9.93 4.71
C ILE A 372 -14.59 -10.57 4.07
N PHE A 373 -15.40 -9.77 3.36
CA PHE A 373 -16.58 -10.28 2.64
C PHE A 373 -16.18 -11.20 1.46
N SER A 374 -15.19 -10.82 0.65
CA SER A 374 -14.71 -11.67 -0.45
C SER A 374 -13.97 -12.93 0.01
N ILE A 375 -13.20 -12.87 1.11
CA ILE A 375 -12.54 -14.05 1.70
C ILE A 375 -13.57 -14.97 2.35
N SER A 376 -14.62 -14.43 2.98
CA SER A 376 -15.73 -15.21 3.51
C SER A 376 -16.51 -15.92 2.40
N GLN A 377 -16.79 -15.25 1.29
CA GLN A 377 -17.42 -15.88 0.11
C GLN A 377 -16.52 -16.94 -0.54
N PHE A 378 -15.22 -16.69 -0.66
CA PHE A 378 -14.27 -17.67 -1.19
C PHE A 378 -14.14 -18.91 -0.29
N TYR A 379 -14.13 -18.70 1.04
CA TYR A 379 -14.12 -19.79 2.02
C TYR A 379 -15.43 -20.59 1.98
N GLN A 380 -16.58 -19.93 1.88
CA GLN A 380 -17.87 -20.62 1.74
C GLN A 380 -18.01 -21.38 0.42
N GLN A 381 -17.46 -20.84 -0.68
CA GLN A 381 -17.47 -21.52 -1.96
C GLN A 381 -16.57 -22.76 -1.96
N ALA A 382 -15.36 -22.67 -1.38
CA ALA A 382 -14.45 -23.80 -1.19
C ALA A 382 -15.02 -24.89 -0.24
N VAL A 383 -15.78 -24.48 0.80
CA VAL A 383 -16.48 -25.42 1.69
C VAL A 383 -17.65 -26.09 0.96
N SER A 384 -18.41 -25.36 0.14
CA SER A 384 -19.54 -25.91 -0.63
C SER A 384 -19.10 -26.88 -1.74
N GLU A 385 -17.92 -26.65 -2.33
CA GLU A 385 -17.32 -27.54 -3.32
C GLU A 385 -16.68 -28.77 -2.64
N GLY A 386 -16.19 -28.61 -1.40
CA GLY A 386 -15.71 -29.69 -0.55
C GLY A 386 -16.80 -30.64 -0.05
N GLU A 387 -18.03 -30.15 0.18
CA GLU A 387 -19.17 -30.99 0.58
C GLU A 387 -19.73 -31.85 -0.55
N LYS A 388 -19.49 -31.47 -1.83
CA LYS A 388 -19.94 -32.25 -2.99
C LYS A 388 -19.06 -33.46 -3.31
N THR A 389 -17.90 -33.61 -2.67
CA THR A 389 -17.01 -34.75 -2.90
C THR A 389 -16.77 -35.53 -1.61
N ASN A 390 -17.58 -36.56 -1.44
CA ASN A 390 -17.57 -37.47 -0.29
C ASN A 390 -16.31 -38.36 -0.28
N ARG A 391 -15.14 -37.79 0.06
CA ARG A 391 -13.88 -38.52 0.36
C ARG A 391 -13.04 -37.79 1.42
N LEU A 392 -13.63 -37.57 2.60
CA LEU A 392 -13.00 -36.84 3.71
C LEU A 392 -12.04 -37.68 4.58
N SER A 393 -11.53 -38.82 4.09
CA SER A 393 -10.54 -39.65 4.80
C SER A 393 -9.14 -39.65 4.20
N LYS A 394 -8.93 -39.09 3.00
CA LYS A 394 -7.59 -38.98 2.37
C LYS A 394 -7.00 -37.56 2.34
N ALA A 395 -7.81 -36.50 2.52
CA ALA A 395 -7.33 -35.12 2.56
C ALA A 395 -6.61 -34.74 3.88
N LYS A 396 -6.93 -35.42 5.00
CA LYS A 396 -6.24 -35.22 6.30
C LYS A 396 -4.78 -35.74 6.32
N LEU A 397 -4.40 -36.57 5.36
CA LEU A 397 -3.05 -37.16 5.24
C LEU A 397 -2.18 -36.49 4.16
N CYS A 398 -2.74 -35.58 3.35
CA CYS A 398 -1.97 -34.87 2.31
C CYS A 398 -1.48 -33.49 2.78
N LEU A 399 -2.22 -32.80 3.66
CA LEU A 399 -1.80 -31.50 4.21
C LEU A 399 -0.78 -31.58 5.36
N THR A 400 -0.51 -32.77 5.89
CA THR A 400 0.59 -33.04 6.84
C THR A 400 1.88 -33.51 6.17
N SER A 401 1.88 -33.73 4.85
CA SER A 401 3.04 -34.18 4.07
C SER A 401 3.76 -33.03 3.34
N LEU A 402 3.08 -31.91 3.09
CA LEU A 402 3.62 -30.78 2.30
C LEU A 402 4.37 -29.70 3.11
N THR A 403 4.59 -29.90 4.41
CA THR A 403 5.39 -28.99 5.24
C THR A 403 6.74 -29.55 5.69
N LEU A 404 7.20 -30.70 5.16
CA LEU A 404 8.46 -31.33 5.58
C LEU A 404 9.30 -31.97 4.45
N SER A 405 9.26 -31.44 3.23
CA SER A 405 10.18 -31.85 2.15
C SER A 405 10.58 -30.72 1.20
N ALA A 406 11.14 -29.63 1.74
CA ALA A 406 11.92 -28.67 0.93
C ALA A 406 13.23 -28.22 1.63
N VAL A 407 13.68 -28.93 2.67
CA VAL A 407 14.99 -28.75 3.31
C VAL A 407 15.62 -30.13 3.56
N SER A 408 15.97 -30.83 2.49
CA SER A 408 17.03 -31.88 2.44
C SER A 408 16.96 -32.64 1.13
N ARG A 409 17.63 -32.13 0.09
CA ARG A 409 18.26 -32.93 -0.97
C ARG A 409 19.19 -32.07 -1.83
N GLU A 410 20.25 -31.56 -1.19
CA GLU A 410 21.49 -31.18 -1.87
C GLU A 410 22.67 -31.80 -1.10
N ARG A 411 22.80 -33.12 -1.21
CA ARG A 411 24.08 -33.84 -1.11
C ARG A 411 23.92 -35.14 -1.87
N PHE A 412 24.26 -35.13 -3.16
CA PHE A 412 24.96 -36.20 -3.86
C PHE A 412 25.12 -35.76 -5.32
N CYS A 413 26.31 -35.26 -5.67
CA CYS A 413 26.97 -35.42 -6.96
C CYS A 413 28.22 -34.52 -7.03
N ARG A 414 29.35 -35.06 -6.56
CA ARG A 414 30.68 -34.77 -7.11
C ARG A 414 31.57 -36.00 -6.94
N GLN A 415 32.32 -36.30 -8.01
CA GLN A 415 33.20 -37.45 -8.27
C GLN A 415 32.45 -38.73 -8.68
N GLY A 416 32.69 -39.35 -9.83
CA GLY A 416 33.62 -39.12 -10.92
C GLY A 416 33.62 -40.35 -11.84
N TYR A 417 33.93 -40.13 -13.12
CA TYR A 417 34.44 -41.08 -14.12
C TYR A 417 33.63 -42.31 -14.58
N SER A 418 33.60 -42.43 -15.91
CA SER A 418 33.87 -43.64 -16.72
C SER A 418 32.69 -44.40 -17.36
N SER A 419 32.82 -44.45 -18.69
CA SER A 419 32.60 -45.58 -19.62
C SER A 419 31.19 -46.00 -20.06
N GLN A 420 31.03 -45.85 -21.39
CA GLN A 420 30.63 -46.88 -22.38
C GLN A 420 29.14 -47.08 -22.71
N THR A 421 28.84 -46.76 -23.99
CA THR A 421 28.08 -47.53 -25.00
C THR A 421 26.86 -48.32 -24.49
N CYS A 422 25.65 -48.09 -24.98
CA CYS A 422 25.20 -48.30 -26.36
C CYS A 422 23.81 -47.69 -26.57
#